data_AF-A0A7S1QN34-F1
#
_entry.id   AF-A0A7S1QN34-F1
#
_cell.length_a   1.000
_cell.length_b   1.000
_cell.length_c   1.000
_cell.angle_alpha   90.00
_cell.angle_beta   90.00
_cell.angle_gamma   90.00
#
_symmetry.space_group_name_H-M   'P 1'
#
loop_
_entity.id
_entity.type
_entity.pdbx_description
1 polymer ?
#
loop_
_entity_poly.entity_id
_entity_poly.type
_entity_poly.pdbx_seq_one_letter_code
_entity_poly.pdbx_strand_id
1 'polypeptide(L)'
;TACSRFCSSKGMDLSGVIRSRECRCGASKLNAQVWHQDNYKPSLSFPLATAAHAWNTECPLHLRRYIEPFESGGPPLRYRTTGIVDEAYVDSVVAGHTLAPEEEEH
;
A
#
# COMPACT_ATOMS: atom_id res chain seq x y z
N THR A 1 -3.53 11.85 -8.00
CA THR A 1 -2.05 11.87 -7.93
C THR A 1 -1.54 12.00 -6.49
N ALA A 2 -2.24 12.68 -5.57
CA ALA A 2 -1.84 12.75 -4.16
C ALA A 2 -1.81 11.37 -3.46
N CYS A 3 -2.87 10.55 -3.61
CA CYS A 3 -2.94 9.22 -2.98
C CYS A 3 -1.81 8.28 -3.43
N SER A 4 -1.50 8.25 -4.72
CA SER A 4 -0.39 7.43 -5.23
C SER A 4 0.96 7.87 -4.66
N ARG A 5 1.21 9.18 -4.57
CA ARG A 5 2.45 9.72 -3.98
C ARG A 5 2.55 9.39 -2.49
N PHE A 6 1.45 9.52 -1.75
CA PHE A 6 1.37 9.15 -0.34
C PHE A 6 1.69 7.66 -0.15
N CYS A 7 1.03 6.76 -0.90
CA CYS A 7 1.29 5.32 -0.76
C CYS A 7 2.71 4.94 -1.15
N SER A 8 3.26 5.52 -2.22
CA SER A 8 4.67 5.32 -2.57
C SER A 8 5.62 5.83 -1.49
N SER A 9 5.25 6.89 -0.75
CA SER A 9 6.02 7.35 0.41
C SER A 9 5.99 6.39 1.60
N LYS A 10 5.05 5.45 1.63
CA LYS A 10 5.00 4.34 2.59
C LYS A 10 5.64 3.06 2.06
N GLY A 11 6.33 3.11 0.90
CA GLY A 11 6.88 1.92 0.24
C GLY A 11 5.83 1.01 -0.39
N MET A 12 4.58 1.46 -0.49
CA MET A 12 3.46 0.69 -1.03
C MET A 12 3.36 0.90 -2.56
N ASP A 13 3.11 -0.19 -3.29
CA ASP A 13 3.02 -0.19 -4.75
C ASP A 13 1.58 -0.18 -5.28
N LEU A 14 0.58 -0.22 -4.40
CA LEU A 14 -0.84 -0.04 -4.72
C LEU A 14 -1.43 1.16 -3.97
N SER A 15 -2.27 1.91 -4.69
CA SER A 15 -3.05 3.02 -4.13
C SER A 15 -4.47 2.99 -4.69
N GLY A 16 -5.45 3.21 -3.83
CA GLY A 16 -6.86 3.21 -4.18
C GLY A 16 -7.55 4.46 -3.66
N VAL A 17 -8.34 5.12 -4.51
CA VAL A 17 -9.23 6.20 -4.09
C VAL A 17 -10.67 5.70 -4.15
N ILE A 18 -11.34 5.64 -3.00
CA ILE A 18 -12.73 5.19 -2.88
C ILE A 18 -13.64 6.43 -2.86
N ARG A 19 -14.61 6.46 -3.78
CA ARG A 19 -15.60 7.54 -3.97
C ARG A 19 -14.99 8.95 -3.99
N SER A 20 -13.77 9.07 -4.50
CA SER A 20 -13.01 10.34 -4.53
C SER A 20 -12.75 10.97 -3.16
N ARG A 21 -12.89 10.23 -2.06
CA ARG A 21 -12.80 10.76 -0.68
C ARG A 21 -11.76 10.06 0.18
N GLU A 22 -11.61 8.77 0.02
CA GLU A 22 -10.79 7.95 0.92
C GLU A 22 -9.61 7.35 0.16
N CYS A 23 -8.40 7.57 0.67
CA CYS A 23 -7.18 6.98 0.13
C CYS A 23 -6.81 5.74 0.96
N ARG A 24 -6.60 4.62 0.28
CA ARG A 24 -6.11 3.37 0.86
C ARG A 24 -4.86 2.92 0.13
N CYS A 25 -3.84 2.53 0.89
CA CYS A 25 -2.61 1.96 0.37
C CYS A 25 -2.62 0.44 0.51
N GLY A 26 -1.83 -0.23 -0.32
CA GLY A 26 -1.64 -1.66 -0.22
C GLY A 26 -0.37 -2.10 -0.94
N ALA A 27 0.04 -3.33 -0.67
CA ALA A 27 1.20 -3.94 -1.30
C ALA A 27 0.75 -5.10 -2.19
N SER A 28 1.26 -5.14 -3.43
CA SER A 28 1.12 -6.35 -4.24
C SER A 28 2.00 -7.47 -3.70
N LYS A 29 1.78 -8.71 -4.14
CA LYS A 29 2.61 -9.86 -3.79
C LYS A 29 4.11 -9.63 -4.09
N LEU A 30 4.43 -8.81 -5.09
CA LEU A 30 5.81 -8.59 -5.53
C LEU A 30 6.59 -7.65 -4.60
N ASN A 31 5.91 -6.92 -3.72
CA ASN A 31 6.51 -5.91 -2.86
C ASN A 31 7.09 -6.56 -1.59
N ALA A 32 8.26 -7.17 -1.74
CA ALA A 32 8.98 -7.87 -0.68
C ALA A 32 9.42 -6.94 0.46
N GLN A 33 9.54 -5.62 0.23
CA GLN A 33 9.86 -4.65 1.27
C GLN A 33 8.76 -4.54 2.32
N VAL A 34 7.49 -4.53 1.89
CA VAL A 34 6.34 -4.46 2.79
C VAL A 34 6.05 -5.82 3.42
N TRP A 35 6.21 -6.91 2.67
CA TRP A 35 5.92 -8.27 3.17
C TRP A 35 7.07 -8.91 3.96
N HIS A 36 8.13 -8.17 4.28
CA HIS A 36 9.33 -8.69 4.94
C HIS A 36 9.83 -10.01 4.31
N GLN A 37 10.03 -9.96 2.99
CA GLN A 37 10.59 -11.03 2.16
C GLN A 37 9.85 -12.36 2.08
N ASP A 38 8.75 -12.64 2.79
CA ASP A 38 7.85 -13.79 2.51
C ASP A 38 6.56 -13.86 3.36
N ASN A 39 6.25 -12.87 4.19
CA ASN A 39 5.05 -12.86 5.04
C ASN A 39 3.81 -12.34 4.29
N TYR A 40 3.69 -12.66 3.00
CA TYR A 40 2.56 -12.25 2.18
C TYR A 40 1.27 -12.89 2.69
N LYS A 41 0.24 -12.08 2.92
CA LYS A 41 -1.09 -12.53 3.34
C LYS A 41 -2.07 -12.46 2.17
N PRO A 42 -2.47 -13.60 1.56
CA PRO A 42 -3.40 -13.60 0.44
C PRO A 42 -4.74 -12.93 0.75
N SER A 43 -5.20 -12.99 1.99
CA SER A 43 -6.45 -12.35 2.47
C SER A 43 -6.40 -10.82 2.47
N LEU A 44 -5.20 -10.22 2.48
CA LEU A 44 -4.99 -8.77 2.44
C LEU A 44 -4.58 -8.27 1.05
N SER A 45 -4.50 -9.18 0.09
CA SER A 45 -4.10 -8.86 -1.27
C SER A 45 -5.28 -8.38 -2.11
N PHE A 46 -5.04 -7.34 -2.89
CA PHE A 46 -6.01 -6.90 -3.87
C PHE A 46 -5.90 -7.76 -5.14
N PRO A 47 -6.98 -8.43 -5.59
CA PRO A 47 -6.94 -9.33 -6.73
C PRO A 47 -6.94 -8.53 -8.05
N LEU A 48 -5.78 -7.95 -8.39
CA LEU A 48 -5.56 -7.08 -9.56
C LEU A 48 -6.09 -7.70 -10.86
N ALA A 49 -5.91 -9.01 -11.04
CA ALA A 49 -6.31 -9.72 -12.26
C ALA A 49 -7.83 -9.76 -12.48
N THR A 50 -8.61 -9.88 -11.39
CA THR A 50 -10.08 -9.99 -11.48
C THR A 50 -10.76 -8.63 -11.34
N ALA A 51 -10.14 -7.69 -10.63
CA ALA A 51 -10.69 -6.35 -10.40
C ALA A 51 -10.71 -5.46 -11.65
N ALA A 52 -9.81 -5.68 -12.62
CA ALA A 52 -9.79 -4.92 -13.88
C ALA A 52 -11.05 -5.12 -14.75
N HIS A 53 -11.89 -6.11 -14.42
CA HIS A 53 -13.09 -6.49 -15.17
C HIS A 53 -14.42 -6.11 -14.49
N ALA A 54 -14.41 -5.32 -13.42
CA ALA A 54 -15.64 -4.77 -12.84
C ALA A 54 -16.16 -3.58 -13.68
N TRP A 55 -16.79 -3.88 -14.82
CA TRP A 55 -17.36 -2.90 -15.75
C TRP A 55 -18.77 -2.48 -15.32
N ASN A 56 -19.02 -2.31 -14.02
CA ASN A 56 -20.20 -1.58 -13.60
C ASN A 56 -19.91 -0.08 -13.76
N THR A 57 -20.91 0.67 -14.21
CA THR A 57 -20.78 2.10 -14.52
C THR A 57 -20.46 2.97 -13.30
N GLU A 58 -20.39 2.39 -12.09
CA GLU A 58 -20.10 3.08 -10.84
C GLU A 58 -19.12 2.30 -9.96
N CYS A 59 -18.00 1.82 -10.50
CA CYS A 59 -16.93 1.31 -9.64
C CYS A 59 -16.43 2.48 -8.76
N PRO A 60 -16.65 2.45 -7.43
CA PRO A 60 -16.29 3.57 -6.58
C PRO A 60 -14.77 3.65 -6.36
N LEU A 61 -14.02 2.64 -6.80
CA LEU A 61 -12.60 2.50 -6.53
C LEU A 61 -11.77 2.85 -7.77
N HIS A 62 -10.98 3.91 -7.67
CA HIS A 62 -9.92 4.20 -8.63
C HIS A 62 -8.60 3.63 -8.12
N LEU A 63 -8.19 2.49 -8.67
CA LEU A 63 -6.93 1.83 -8.32
C LEU A 63 -5.79 2.31 -9.23
N ARG A 64 -4.60 2.49 -8.64
CA ARG A 64 -3.34 2.73 -9.34
C ARG A 64 -2.26 1.84 -8.76
N ARG A 65 -1.47 1.24 -9.66
CA ARG A 65 -0.29 0.46 -9.34
C ARG A 65 0.97 1.21 -9.77
N TYR A 66 2.01 1.10 -8.98
CA TYR A 66 3.36 1.55 -9.34
C TYR A 66 3.91 0.68 -10.47
N ILE A 67 4.32 1.30 -11.58
CA ILE A 67 4.73 0.60 -12.82
C ILE A 67 6.22 0.70 -13.13
N GLU A 68 6.96 1.50 -12.38
CA GLU A 68 8.39 1.66 -12.55
C GLU A 68 9.16 0.46 -11.96
N PRO A 69 10.45 0.29 -12.26
CA PRO A 69 11.25 -0.78 -11.70
C PRO A 69 11.26 -0.77 -10.17
N PHE A 70 11.24 -1.98 -9.59
CA PHE A 70 11.45 -2.14 -8.16
C PHE A 70 12.95 -2.07 -7.86
N GLU A 71 13.29 -1.39 -6.78
CA GLU A 71 14.64 -1.33 -6.21
C GLU A 71 14.60 -2.11 -4.90
N SER A 72 15.48 -3.10 -4.72
CA SER A 72 15.54 -3.92 -3.50
C SER A 72 14.17 -4.52 -3.10
N GLY A 73 13.40 -5.01 -4.07
CA GLY A 73 12.13 -5.72 -3.83
C GLY A 73 10.89 -4.85 -3.61
N GLY A 74 10.95 -3.54 -3.85
CA GLY A 74 9.79 -2.64 -3.75
C GLY A 74 10.00 -1.32 -4.48
N PRO A 75 9.10 -0.32 -4.32
CA PRO A 75 9.34 1.04 -4.79
C PRO A 75 10.68 1.61 -4.26
N PRO A 76 11.33 2.55 -4.99
CA PRO A 76 12.59 3.16 -4.58
C PRO A 76 12.54 3.74 -3.17
N LEU A 77 13.49 3.34 -2.33
CA LEU A 77 13.57 3.79 -0.93
C LEU A 77 13.70 5.31 -0.80
N ARG A 78 14.22 5.99 -1.83
CA ARG A 78 14.30 7.47 -1.90
C ARG A 78 12.94 8.17 -1.83
N TYR A 79 11.84 7.47 -2.11
CA TYR A 79 10.50 8.02 -1.96
C TYR A 79 9.93 7.80 -0.56
N ARG A 80 10.49 6.85 0.19
CA ARG A 80 9.99 6.42 1.48
C ARG A 80 10.22 7.50 2.54
N THR A 81 9.18 7.80 3.31
CA THR A 81 9.28 8.60 4.53
C THR A 81 9.42 7.65 5.73
N THR A 82 10.23 8.07 6.71
CA THR A 82 10.56 7.30 7.91
C THR A 82 10.07 8.05 9.14
N GLY A 83 9.28 7.39 9.98
CA GLY A 83 8.76 7.94 11.23
C GLY A 83 7.77 6.96 11.87
N ILE A 84 7.63 7.01 13.18
CA ILE A 84 6.83 6.05 13.98
C ILE A 84 5.37 5.93 13.49
N VAL A 85 4.78 7.04 13.05
CA VAL A 85 3.40 7.06 12.51
C VAL A 85 3.32 6.39 11.14
N ASP A 86 4.35 6.53 10.33
CA ASP A 86 4.42 5.95 9.00
C ASP A 86 4.65 4.44 9.08
N GLU A 87 5.49 4.01 10.02
CA GLU A 87 5.77 2.61 10.31
C GLU A 87 4.52 1.91 10.84
N ALA A 88 3.86 2.45 11.86
CA ALA A 88 2.61 1.89 12.37
C ALA A 88 1.50 1.84 11.30
N TYR A 89 1.46 2.79 10.36
CA TYR A 89 0.54 2.72 9.23
C TYR A 89 0.86 1.54 8.30
N VAL A 90 2.13 1.35 7.93
CA VAL A 90 2.57 0.21 7.12
C VAL A 90 2.26 -1.11 7.82
N ASP A 91 2.59 -1.20 9.11
CA ASP A 91 2.35 -2.39 9.91
C ASP A 91 0.86 -2.68 10.06
N SER A 92 0.02 -1.66 10.20
CA SER A 92 -1.44 -1.81 10.20
C SER A 92 -1.95 -2.45 8.91
N VAL A 93 -1.40 -2.03 7.76
CA VAL A 93 -1.75 -2.58 6.44
C VAL A 93 -1.31 -4.04 6.35
N VAL A 94 -0.10 -4.37 6.81
CA VAL A 94 0.43 -5.75 6.81
C VAL A 94 -0.29 -6.65 7.82
N ALA A 95 -0.72 -6.09 8.95
CA ALA A 95 -1.45 -6.77 10.01
C ALA A 95 -2.92 -7.00 9.63
N GLY A 96 -3.49 -6.13 8.78
CA GLY A 96 -4.89 -6.14 8.40
C GLY A 96 -5.82 -5.49 9.43
N HIS A 97 -5.28 -4.80 10.42
CA HIS A 97 -6.00 -4.06 11.44
C HIS A 97 -5.14 -2.89 11.95
N THR A 98 -5.75 -1.89 12.59
CA THR A 98 -5.05 -0.70 13.06
C THR A 98 -4.14 -1.04 14.24
N LEU A 99 -2.88 -0.64 14.13
CA LEU A 99 -1.87 -0.65 15.18
C LEU A 99 -1.59 0.80 15.60
N ALA A 100 -1.33 1.00 16.89
CA ALA A 100 -0.90 2.29 17.41
C ALA A 100 0.59 2.50 17.08
N PRO A 101 1.03 3.75 16.83
CA PRO A 101 2.45 4.06 16.83
C PRO A 101 3.05 3.74 18.19
N GLU A 102 4.18 3.05 18.18
CA GLU A 102 4.98 2.87 19.38
C GLU A 102 5.46 4.27 19.82
N GLU A 103 5.18 4.63 21.07
CA GLU A 103 5.73 5.86 21.65
C GLU A 103 7.23 5.63 21.84
N GLU A 104 8.09 6.53 21.34
CA GLU A 104 9.50 6.53 21.74
C GLU A 104 9.54 6.70 23.27
N GLU A 105 9.93 5.65 24.01
CA GLU A 105 10.28 5.78 25.43
C GLU A 105 11.40 6.83 25.54
N HIS A 106 11.07 8.00 26.09
CA HIS A 106 11.97 9.13 26.29
C HIS A 106 12.63 9.08 27.68
#